data_AF-A0A7S1UZD7-F1
#
_entry.id   AF-A0A7S1UZD7-F1
#
_cell.length_a   1.000
_cell.length_b   1.000
_cell.length_c   1.000
_cell.angle_alpha   90.00
_cell.angle_beta   90.00
_cell.angle_gamma   90.00
#
_symmetry.space_group_name_H-M   'P 1'
#
loop_
_entity.id
_entity.type
_entity.pdbx_description
1 polymer ?
#
loop_
_entity_poly.entity_id
_entity_poly.type
_entity_poly.pdbx_seq_one_letter_code
_entity_poly.pdbx_strand_id
1 'polypeptide(L)'
;ILLAQHINQWCYSFCRRLALLFLTAAQHHRRAMEDFIHFSAFFVIGVVYSTFIEYWGHRAMHSPKLRNLHDHHMVHHKRNYGKGVMLEFAKYLLFAAFSCCIPLSIFGPASIAQPLNVGVVLTAFWSAYCHQWQHDHPPEHQHFWYMESPVHHVHHKYDMLHHNFGMCVDWWDHVFGTYVKHEGAWSDNSKAGAVERSMNKPALWHVKWI
;
A
#
# COMPACT_ATOMS: atom_id res chain seq x y z
N ILE A 1 61.50 35.28 -9.47
CA ILE A 1 61.01 34.41 -10.56
C ILE A 1 60.63 33.03 -10.04
N LEU A 2 61.53 32.28 -9.37
CA LEU A 2 61.24 30.95 -8.82
C LEU A 2 60.07 30.92 -7.82
N LEU A 3 60.00 31.86 -6.87
CA LEU A 3 58.90 31.94 -5.91
C LEU A 3 57.53 32.12 -6.60
N ALA A 4 57.46 32.95 -7.63
CA ALA A 4 56.23 33.16 -8.41
C ALA A 4 55.82 31.89 -9.19
N GLN A 5 56.79 31.13 -9.72
CA GLN A 5 56.53 29.86 -10.38
C GLN A 5 55.99 28.81 -9.38
N HIS A 6 56.54 28.73 -8.18
CA HIS A 6 56.05 27.85 -7.12
C HIS A 6 54.64 28.22 -6.66
N ILE A 7 54.35 29.50 -6.45
CA ILE A 7 53.01 29.98 -6.10
C ILE A 7 52.00 29.61 -7.20
N ASN A 8 52.35 29.85 -8.47
CA ASN A 8 51.46 29.51 -9.60
C ASN A 8 51.20 28.01 -9.70
N GLN A 9 52.21 27.16 -9.53
CA GLN A 9 52.04 25.70 -9.52
C GLN A 9 51.18 25.24 -8.33
N TRP A 10 51.36 25.85 -7.16
CA TRP A 10 50.57 25.54 -5.99
C TRP A 10 49.10 25.95 -6.18
N CYS A 11 48.84 27.17 -6.65
CA CYS A 11 47.49 27.66 -6.96
C CYS A 11 46.81 26.77 -8.01
N TYR A 12 47.52 26.38 -9.07
CA TYR A 12 46.98 25.48 -10.10
C TYR A 12 46.63 24.10 -9.53
N SER A 13 47.53 23.50 -8.73
CA SER A 13 47.30 22.20 -8.08
C SER A 13 46.12 22.26 -7.10
N PHE A 14 46.02 23.34 -6.32
CA PHE A 14 44.92 23.58 -5.38
C PHE A 14 43.58 23.72 -6.12
N CYS A 15 43.50 24.60 -7.13
CA CYS A 15 42.31 24.78 -7.95
C CYS A 15 41.89 23.48 -8.65
N ARG A 16 42.86 22.70 -9.17
CA ARG A 16 42.58 21.39 -9.79
C ARG A 16 41.99 20.40 -8.79
N ARG A 17 42.54 20.30 -7.57
CA ARG A 17 42.00 19.40 -6.52
C ARG A 17 40.60 19.82 -6.09
N LEU A 18 40.37 21.12 -5.92
CA LEU A 18 39.06 21.66 -5.56
C LEU A 18 38.03 21.39 -6.65
N ALA A 19 38.38 21.60 -7.92
CA ALA A 19 37.52 21.28 -9.06
C ALA A 19 37.17 19.78 -9.11
N LEU A 20 38.14 18.89 -8.88
CA LEU A 20 37.90 17.45 -8.82
C LEU A 20 36.95 17.08 -7.67
N LEU A 21 37.11 17.69 -6.49
CA LEU A 21 36.19 17.47 -5.36
C LEU A 21 34.77 17.89 -5.70
N PHE A 22 34.58 19.08 -6.30
CA PHE A 22 33.26 19.54 -6.73
C PHE A 22 32.65 18.65 -7.81
N LEU A 23 33.43 18.20 -8.79
CA LEU A 23 32.96 17.29 -9.82
C LEU A 23 32.54 15.93 -9.24
N THR A 24 33.35 15.36 -8.34
CA THR A 24 33.02 14.11 -7.65
C THR A 24 31.76 14.26 -6.79
N ALA A 25 31.64 15.36 -6.03
CA ALA A 25 30.43 15.64 -5.24
C ALA A 25 29.19 15.78 -6.13
N ALA A 26 29.28 16.51 -7.25
CA ALA A 26 28.20 16.66 -8.21
C ALA A 26 27.80 15.31 -8.86
N GLN A 27 28.78 14.46 -9.18
CA GLN A 27 28.54 13.11 -9.71
C GLN A 27 27.86 12.21 -8.67
N HIS A 28 28.29 12.24 -7.41
CA HIS A 28 27.63 11.49 -6.34
C HIS A 28 26.19 11.98 -6.10
N HIS A 29 25.97 13.30 -6.07
CA HIS A 29 24.63 13.86 -5.94
C HIS A 29 23.72 13.43 -7.11
N ARG A 30 24.23 13.51 -8.35
CA ARG A 30 23.48 13.06 -9.54
C ARG A 30 23.10 11.59 -9.46
N ARG A 31 24.05 10.71 -9.10
CA ARG A 31 23.77 9.27 -8.93
C ARG A 31 22.73 9.02 -7.83
N ALA A 32 22.86 9.70 -6.69
CA ALA A 32 21.90 9.57 -5.61
C ALA A 32 20.47 10.00 -6.01
N MET A 33 20.35 11.06 -6.83
CA MET A 33 19.06 11.48 -7.38
C MET A 33 18.50 10.49 -8.39
N GLU A 34 19.35 9.96 -9.28
CA GLU A 34 18.95 8.90 -10.21
C GLU A 34 18.47 7.68 -9.42
N ASP A 35 19.23 7.19 -8.44
CA ASP A 35 18.87 6.05 -7.60
C ASP A 35 17.55 6.28 -6.85
N PHE A 36 17.35 7.48 -6.29
CA PHE A 36 16.12 7.84 -5.59
C PHE A 36 14.90 7.83 -6.52
N ILE A 37 15.04 8.39 -7.73
CA ILE A 37 13.96 8.43 -8.73
C ILE A 37 13.61 7.00 -9.18
N HIS A 38 14.63 6.18 -9.48
CA HIS A 38 14.41 4.79 -9.87
C HIS A 38 13.74 4.01 -8.74
N PHE A 39 14.24 4.12 -7.52
CA PHE A 39 13.63 3.47 -6.35
C PHE A 39 12.16 3.88 -6.19
N SER A 40 11.88 5.18 -6.23
CA SER A 40 10.52 5.72 -6.06
C SER A 40 9.57 5.24 -7.15
N ALA A 41 10.02 5.23 -8.42
CA ALA A 41 9.20 4.78 -9.54
C ALA A 41 8.83 3.29 -9.40
N PHE A 42 9.81 2.43 -9.16
CA PHE A 42 9.56 0.99 -9.00
C PHE A 42 8.82 0.66 -7.71
N PHE A 43 9.00 1.45 -6.65
CA PHE A 43 8.21 1.33 -5.44
C PHE A 43 6.72 1.59 -5.72
N VAL A 44 6.40 2.68 -6.43
CA VAL A 44 5.01 2.98 -6.82
C VAL A 44 4.42 1.90 -7.71
N ILE A 45 5.20 1.37 -8.67
CA ILE A 45 4.78 0.22 -9.48
C ILE A 45 4.49 -0.99 -8.58
N GLY A 46 5.33 -1.24 -7.57
CA GLY A 46 5.15 -2.32 -6.60
C GLY A 46 3.86 -2.18 -5.80
N VAL A 47 3.50 -0.94 -5.41
CA VAL A 47 2.22 -0.65 -4.76
C VAL A 47 1.05 -0.97 -5.68
N VAL A 48 1.04 -0.44 -6.90
CA VAL A 48 -0.03 -0.69 -7.87
C VAL A 48 -0.16 -2.19 -8.17
N TYR A 49 0.96 -2.87 -8.40
CA TYR A 49 1.02 -4.32 -8.57
C TYR A 49 0.41 -5.06 -7.39
N SER A 50 0.74 -4.67 -6.16
CA SER A 50 0.21 -5.34 -4.98
C SER A 50 -1.29 -5.12 -4.78
N THR A 51 -1.83 -3.93 -5.12
CA THR A 51 -3.29 -3.71 -5.07
C THR A 51 -4.04 -4.58 -6.09
N PHE A 52 -3.44 -4.82 -7.26
CA PHE A 52 -4.00 -5.74 -8.26
C PHE A 52 -4.06 -7.17 -7.73
N ILE A 53 -2.98 -7.58 -7.07
CA ILE A 53 -2.88 -8.89 -6.44
C ILE A 53 -3.87 -9.04 -5.28
N GLU A 54 -4.04 -8.00 -4.45
CA GLU A 54 -5.06 -7.95 -3.40
C GLU A 54 -6.46 -8.22 -3.97
N TYR A 55 -6.84 -7.47 -5.02
CA TYR A 55 -8.14 -7.60 -5.66
C TYR A 55 -8.41 -9.03 -6.14
N TRP A 56 -7.47 -9.62 -6.88
CA TRP A 56 -7.62 -11.00 -7.37
C TRP A 56 -7.56 -12.03 -6.26
N GLY A 57 -6.74 -11.79 -5.22
CA GLY A 57 -6.66 -12.62 -4.03
C GLY A 57 -8.00 -12.67 -3.31
N HIS A 58 -8.62 -11.52 -3.07
CA HIS A 58 -9.93 -11.43 -2.43
C HIS A 58 -11.02 -12.08 -3.29
N ARG A 59 -11.05 -11.80 -4.60
CA ARG A 59 -11.95 -12.47 -5.53
C ARG A 59 -11.77 -13.99 -5.55
N ALA A 60 -10.53 -14.47 -5.44
CA ALA A 60 -10.23 -15.90 -5.35
C ALA A 60 -10.74 -16.52 -4.04
N MET A 61 -10.74 -15.78 -2.93
CA MET A 61 -11.37 -16.22 -1.68
C MET A 61 -12.90 -16.38 -1.83
N HIS A 62 -13.54 -15.72 -2.79
CA HIS A 62 -14.96 -15.94 -3.09
C HIS A 62 -15.24 -17.12 -4.04
N SER A 63 -14.19 -17.80 -4.54
CA SER A 63 -14.34 -18.92 -5.46
C SER A 63 -14.48 -20.25 -4.71
N PRO A 64 -15.59 -21.00 -4.89
CA PRO A 64 -15.76 -22.34 -4.28
C PRO A 64 -14.69 -23.35 -4.72
N LYS A 65 -14.00 -23.09 -5.85
CA LYS A 65 -12.90 -23.93 -6.34
C LYS A 65 -11.70 -23.92 -5.37
N LEU A 66 -11.54 -22.86 -4.57
CA LEU A 66 -10.49 -22.73 -3.56
C LEU A 66 -11.07 -22.95 -2.16
N ARG A 67 -11.66 -24.14 -1.96
CA ARG A 67 -12.51 -24.47 -0.81
C ARG A 67 -11.97 -24.00 0.55
N ASN A 68 -10.69 -24.20 0.86
CA ASN A 68 -10.12 -23.77 2.15
C ASN A 68 -10.13 -22.25 2.33
N LEU A 69 -9.81 -21.49 1.27
CA LEU A 69 -9.86 -20.03 1.28
C LEU A 69 -11.31 -19.55 1.35
N HIS A 70 -12.19 -20.18 0.55
CA HIS A 70 -13.61 -19.89 0.52
C HIS A 70 -14.29 -20.10 1.86
N ASP A 71 -14.18 -21.28 2.45
CA ASP A 71 -14.83 -21.61 3.71
C ASP A 71 -14.36 -20.67 4.84
N HIS A 72 -13.06 -20.38 4.92
CA HIS A 72 -12.53 -19.44 5.92
C HIS A 72 -13.03 -18.01 5.68
N HIS A 73 -13.10 -17.57 4.43
CA HIS A 73 -13.58 -16.24 4.09
C HIS A 73 -15.10 -16.09 4.30
N MET A 74 -15.90 -17.13 4.03
CA MET A 74 -17.33 -17.16 4.34
C MET A 74 -17.60 -17.12 5.85
N VAL A 75 -16.75 -17.77 6.66
CA VAL A 75 -16.79 -17.62 8.12
C VAL A 75 -16.46 -16.20 8.55
N HIS A 76 -15.52 -15.52 7.87
CA HIS A 76 -15.24 -14.11 8.12
C HIS A 76 -16.43 -13.22 7.77
N HIS A 77 -17.08 -13.42 6.62
CA HIS A 77 -18.33 -12.76 6.23
C HIS A 77 -19.42 -12.91 7.29
N LYS A 78 -19.69 -14.15 7.70
CA LYS A 78 -20.72 -14.46 8.72
C LYS A 78 -20.43 -13.78 10.07
N ARG A 79 -19.16 -13.64 10.43
CA ARG A 79 -18.74 -13.03 11.69
C ARG A 79 -18.67 -11.51 11.62
N ASN A 80 -18.42 -10.96 10.43
CA ASN A 80 -18.28 -9.53 10.14
C ASN A 80 -17.39 -8.78 11.14
N TYR A 81 -16.23 -9.36 11.46
CA TYR A 81 -15.20 -8.70 12.27
C TYR A 81 -13.79 -9.11 11.80
N GLY A 82 -12.84 -8.17 11.90
CA GLY A 82 -11.43 -8.40 11.62
C GLY A 82 -10.64 -8.85 12.86
N LYS A 83 -9.57 -9.64 12.65
CA LYS A 83 -8.78 -10.18 13.76
C LYS A 83 -7.77 -9.18 14.35
N GLY A 84 -7.62 -7.99 13.78
CA GLY A 84 -6.63 -6.99 14.16
C GLY A 84 -5.57 -6.81 13.07
N VAL A 85 -5.05 -5.59 12.92
CA VAL A 85 -4.13 -5.21 11.82
C VAL A 85 -2.93 -6.15 11.71
N MET A 86 -2.25 -6.47 12.82
CA MET A 86 -1.04 -7.29 12.80
C MET A 86 -1.32 -8.75 12.47
N LEU A 87 -2.45 -9.29 12.92
CA LEU A 87 -2.85 -10.67 12.63
C LEU A 87 -3.32 -10.83 11.18
N GLU A 88 -4.03 -9.84 10.62
CA GLU A 88 -4.36 -9.83 9.19
C GLU A 88 -3.11 -9.61 8.33
N PHE A 89 -2.24 -8.66 8.71
CA PHE A 89 -0.97 -8.42 8.03
C PHE A 89 -0.08 -9.66 7.99
N ALA A 90 0.03 -10.42 9.09
CA ALA A 90 0.82 -11.65 9.11
C ALA A 90 0.31 -12.70 8.09
N LYS A 91 -1.01 -12.80 7.88
CA LYS A 91 -1.58 -13.66 6.83
C LYS A 91 -1.30 -13.10 5.44
N TYR A 92 -1.47 -11.80 5.26
CA TYR A 92 -1.23 -11.15 3.97
C TYR A 92 0.24 -11.21 3.60
N LEU A 93 1.15 -11.21 4.58
CA LEU A 93 2.58 -11.33 4.37
C LEU A 93 2.96 -12.66 3.71
N LEU A 94 2.24 -13.75 3.98
CA LEU A 94 2.44 -15.02 3.26
C LEU A 94 2.13 -14.86 1.76
N PHE A 95 1.04 -14.17 1.43
CA PHE A 95 0.66 -13.89 0.05
C PHE A 95 1.63 -12.89 -0.62
N ALA A 96 2.03 -11.86 0.11
CA ALA A 96 3.04 -10.88 -0.30
C ALA A 96 4.39 -11.55 -0.56
N ALA A 97 4.84 -12.47 0.31
CA ALA A 97 6.08 -13.21 0.14
C ALA A 97 6.07 -14.03 -1.16
N PHE A 98 4.97 -14.71 -1.47
CA PHE A 98 4.82 -15.39 -2.75
C PHE A 98 4.84 -14.41 -3.93
N SER A 99 4.19 -13.27 -3.80
CA SER A 99 4.16 -12.23 -4.85
C SER A 99 5.56 -11.62 -5.09
N CYS A 100 6.36 -11.44 -4.03
CA CYS A 100 7.74 -10.96 -4.09
C CYS A 100 8.69 -11.91 -4.84
N CYS A 101 8.37 -13.21 -4.93
CA CYS A 101 9.15 -14.17 -5.72
C CYS A 101 9.13 -13.86 -7.22
N ILE A 102 8.08 -13.19 -7.72
CA ILE A 102 7.97 -12.85 -9.15
C ILE A 102 9.00 -11.78 -9.54
N PRO A 103 9.05 -10.59 -8.92
CA PRO A 103 10.10 -9.62 -9.21
C PRO A 103 11.52 -10.17 -8.97
N LEU A 104 11.72 -10.96 -7.90
CA LEU A 104 13.02 -11.56 -7.60
C LEU A 104 13.48 -12.55 -8.67
N SER A 105 12.57 -13.37 -9.22
CA SER A 105 12.93 -14.35 -10.25
C SER A 105 13.22 -13.71 -11.61
N ILE A 106 12.57 -12.58 -11.93
CA ILE A 106 12.76 -11.88 -13.20
C ILE A 106 14.00 -10.97 -13.18
N PHE A 107 14.21 -10.23 -12.09
CA PHE A 107 15.23 -9.17 -12.04
C PHE A 107 16.42 -9.47 -11.10
N GLY A 108 16.29 -10.45 -10.20
CA GLY A 108 17.31 -10.79 -9.21
C GLY A 108 17.33 -9.87 -7.97
N PRO A 109 18.05 -10.25 -6.90
CA PRO A 109 17.95 -9.60 -5.58
C PRO A 109 18.63 -8.23 -5.46
N ALA A 110 19.60 -7.90 -6.33
CA ALA A 110 20.34 -6.62 -6.31
C ALA A 110 19.85 -5.66 -7.41
N SER A 111 18.54 -5.65 -7.67
CA SER A 111 17.93 -4.98 -8.82
C SER A 111 16.68 -4.19 -8.41
N ILE A 112 15.92 -3.74 -9.42
CA ILE A 112 14.58 -3.13 -9.29
C ILE A 112 13.57 -4.00 -8.53
N ALA A 113 13.85 -5.29 -8.31
CA ALA A 113 13.04 -6.15 -7.46
C ALA A 113 12.92 -5.64 -6.01
N GLN A 114 13.95 -4.95 -5.49
CA GLN A 114 13.93 -4.44 -4.12
C GLN A 114 12.84 -3.37 -3.91
N PRO A 115 12.83 -2.24 -4.64
CA PRO A 115 11.77 -1.24 -4.49
C PRO A 115 10.37 -1.80 -4.78
N LEU A 116 10.23 -2.67 -5.79
CA LEU A 116 8.96 -3.37 -6.07
C LEU A 116 8.46 -4.13 -4.84
N ASN A 117 9.31 -4.96 -4.24
CA ASN A 117 8.95 -5.77 -3.07
C ASN A 117 8.69 -4.94 -1.82
N VAL A 118 9.39 -3.81 -1.63
CA VAL A 118 9.07 -2.85 -0.56
C VAL A 118 7.65 -2.31 -0.76
N GLY A 119 7.26 -1.97 -2.00
CA GLY A 119 5.90 -1.57 -2.34
C GLY A 119 4.87 -2.66 -2.03
N VAL A 120 5.17 -3.93 -2.33
CA VAL A 120 4.31 -5.08 -2.02
C VAL A 120 4.10 -5.25 -0.53
N VAL A 121 5.17 -5.24 0.27
CA VAL A 121 5.08 -5.42 1.72
C VAL A 121 4.34 -4.26 2.38
N LEU A 122 4.61 -3.02 1.96
CA LEU A 122 3.91 -1.85 2.49
C LEU A 122 2.42 -1.90 2.15
N THR A 123 2.07 -2.31 0.93
CA THR A 123 0.68 -2.45 0.52
C THR A 123 -0.01 -3.51 1.36
N ALA A 124 0.60 -4.68 1.58
CA ALA A 124 0.02 -5.72 2.44
C ALA A 124 -0.29 -5.20 3.87
N PHE A 125 0.58 -4.36 4.42
CA PHE A 125 0.32 -3.70 5.71
C PHE A 125 -0.85 -2.71 5.60
N TRP A 126 -0.87 -1.88 4.57
CA TRP A 126 -1.93 -0.91 4.32
C TRP A 126 -3.29 -1.57 4.09
N SER A 127 -3.34 -2.69 3.36
CA SER A 127 -4.50 -3.54 3.16
C SER A 127 -5.06 -4.05 4.48
N ALA A 128 -4.20 -4.57 5.36
CA ALA A 128 -4.61 -5.06 6.67
C ALA A 128 -5.16 -3.94 7.56
N TYR A 129 -4.55 -2.75 7.49
CA TYR A 129 -5.07 -1.56 8.16
C TYR A 129 -6.45 -1.15 7.62
N CYS A 130 -6.60 -1.02 6.30
CA CYS A 130 -7.86 -0.61 5.67
C CYS A 130 -8.97 -1.63 5.91
N HIS A 131 -8.64 -2.93 5.85
CA HIS A 131 -9.54 -4.03 6.17
C HIS A 131 -10.08 -3.90 7.59
N GLN A 132 -9.19 -3.77 8.58
CA GLN A 132 -9.59 -3.63 9.98
C GLN A 132 -10.33 -2.32 10.25
N TRP A 133 -9.88 -1.21 9.66
CA TRP A 133 -10.54 0.10 9.79
C TRP A 133 -11.99 0.05 9.32
N GLN A 134 -12.26 -0.63 8.21
CA GLN A 134 -13.60 -0.79 7.63
C GLN A 134 -14.49 -1.79 8.40
N HIS A 135 -13.91 -2.60 9.29
CA HIS A 135 -14.65 -3.45 10.24
C HIS A 135 -14.96 -2.72 11.56
N ASP A 136 -14.01 -1.94 12.08
CA ASP A 136 -14.09 -1.39 13.44
C ASP A 136 -14.93 -0.11 13.55
N HIS A 137 -15.00 0.66 12.46
CA HIS A 137 -15.61 1.99 12.48
C HIS A 137 -16.95 2.02 11.75
N PRO A 138 -17.83 2.97 12.06
CA PRO A 138 -19.02 3.19 11.24
C PRO A 138 -18.63 3.85 9.90
N PRO A 139 -19.42 3.65 8.82
CA PRO A 139 -19.05 4.09 7.47
C PRO A 139 -18.75 5.58 7.37
N GLU A 140 -19.44 6.44 8.12
CA GLU A 140 -19.18 7.90 8.21
C GLU A 140 -17.80 8.29 8.76
N HIS A 141 -17.01 7.31 9.22
CA HIS A 141 -15.63 7.49 9.67
C HIS A 141 -14.61 6.76 8.80
N GLN A 142 -15.08 6.03 7.78
CA GLN A 142 -14.25 5.24 6.86
C GLN A 142 -13.88 6.00 5.60
N HIS A 143 -13.89 7.33 5.65
CA HIS A 143 -13.63 8.19 4.50
C HIS A 143 -12.16 8.15 4.10
N PHE A 144 -11.84 7.29 3.13
CA PHE A 144 -10.63 7.40 2.34
C PHE A 144 -10.89 8.39 1.22
N TRP A 145 -10.17 9.51 1.18
CA TRP A 145 -10.40 10.61 0.24
C TRP A 145 -10.33 10.21 -1.24
N TYR A 146 -9.75 9.05 -1.53
CA TYR A 146 -9.54 8.50 -2.87
C TYR A 146 -10.53 7.37 -3.24
N MET A 147 -11.47 7.00 -2.36
CA MET A 147 -12.53 6.01 -2.66
C MET A 147 -13.91 6.66 -2.59
N GLU A 148 -14.82 6.24 -3.47
CA GLU A 148 -16.19 6.75 -3.49
C GLU A 148 -17.09 6.17 -2.39
N SER A 149 -16.70 5.04 -1.82
CA SER A 149 -17.45 4.26 -0.82
C SER A 149 -16.48 3.46 0.05
N PRO A 150 -16.79 3.11 1.31
CA PRO A 150 -16.00 2.15 2.06
C PRO A 150 -16.32 0.74 1.55
N VAL A 151 -15.71 0.39 0.42
CA VAL A 151 -16.07 -0.77 -0.40
C VAL A 151 -16.06 -2.08 0.38
N HIS A 152 -15.09 -2.28 1.28
CA HIS A 152 -15.00 -3.51 2.08
C HIS A 152 -16.08 -3.61 3.16
N HIS A 153 -16.44 -2.47 3.77
CA HIS A 153 -17.56 -2.40 4.71
C HIS A 153 -18.89 -2.74 4.02
N VAL A 154 -19.14 -2.10 2.87
CA VAL A 154 -20.35 -2.33 2.07
C VAL A 154 -20.39 -3.78 1.57
N HIS A 155 -19.24 -4.32 1.17
CA HIS A 155 -19.12 -5.70 0.72
C HIS A 155 -19.62 -6.71 1.76
N HIS A 156 -19.24 -6.56 3.02
CA HIS A 156 -19.76 -7.41 4.10
C HIS A 156 -21.18 -7.06 4.54
N LYS A 157 -21.50 -5.77 4.67
CA LYS A 157 -22.81 -5.31 5.18
C LYS A 157 -23.96 -5.80 4.31
N TYR A 158 -23.75 -5.90 3.00
CA TYR A 158 -24.78 -6.25 2.02
C TYR A 158 -24.50 -7.58 1.30
N ASP A 159 -23.62 -8.42 1.86
CA ASP A 159 -23.29 -9.76 1.35
C ASP A 159 -22.95 -9.78 -0.16
N MET A 160 -22.09 -8.84 -0.58
CA MET A 160 -21.72 -8.65 -1.97
C MET A 160 -20.70 -9.70 -2.45
N LEU A 161 -21.09 -10.98 -2.46
CA LEU A 161 -20.20 -12.11 -2.76
C LEU A 161 -19.50 -12.05 -4.14
N HIS A 162 -19.97 -11.19 -5.03
CA HIS A 162 -19.47 -11.03 -6.40
C HIS A 162 -19.07 -9.60 -6.78
N HIS A 163 -19.03 -8.67 -5.83
CA HIS A 163 -18.81 -7.24 -6.06
C HIS A 163 -17.93 -6.61 -4.97
N ASN A 164 -17.31 -5.47 -5.27
CA ASN A 164 -16.51 -4.68 -4.31
C ASN A 164 -15.41 -5.49 -3.60
N PHE A 165 -14.49 -6.07 -4.36
CA PHE A 165 -13.39 -6.89 -3.82
C PHE A 165 -12.19 -6.07 -3.34
N GLY A 166 -12.09 -4.79 -3.70
CA GLY A 166 -11.06 -3.90 -3.19
C GLY A 166 -11.14 -3.74 -1.67
N MET A 167 -10.00 -3.81 -0.98
CA MET A 167 -9.93 -3.50 0.45
C MET A 167 -9.32 -2.12 0.68
N CYS A 168 -8.16 -1.87 0.06
CA CYS A 168 -7.45 -0.60 0.23
C CYS A 168 -7.73 0.44 -0.86
N VAL A 169 -8.14 0.01 -2.06
CA VAL A 169 -8.53 0.84 -3.21
C VAL A 169 -9.66 0.15 -3.99
N ASP A 170 -10.52 0.92 -4.67
CA ASP A 170 -11.63 0.43 -5.49
C ASP A 170 -11.33 0.39 -7.01
N TRP A 171 -10.10 0.74 -7.42
CA TRP A 171 -9.71 0.90 -8.82
C TRP A 171 -10.00 -0.34 -9.67
N TRP A 172 -9.67 -1.52 -9.13
CA TRP A 172 -9.82 -2.78 -9.85
C TRP A 172 -11.27 -3.21 -9.95
N ASP A 173 -12.12 -2.82 -9.00
CA ASP A 173 -13.56 -3.03 -9.12
C ASP A 173 -14.16 -2.23 -10.28
N HIS A 174 -13.69 -1.00 -10.49
CA HIS A 174 -14.07 -0.21 -11.67
C HIS A 174 -13.52 -0.82 -12.96
N VAL A 175 -12.24 -1.19 -12.99
CA VAL A 175 -11.59 -1.77 -14.19
C VAL A 175 -12.24 -3.09 -14.61
N PHE A 176 -12.63 -3.94 -13.65
CA PHE A 176 -13.20 -5.27 -13.93
C PHE A 176 -14.74 -5.32 -13.83
N GLY A 177 -15.40 -4.18 -13.62
CA GLY A 177 -16.86 -4.09 -13.60
C GLY A 177 -17.53 -4.79 -12.42
N THR A 178 -16.84 -4.90 -11.28
CA THR A 178 -17.37 -5.47 -10.04
C THR A 178 -17.75 -4.39 -9.02
N TYR A 179 -17.52 -3.12 -9.34
CA TYR A 179 -17.93 -2.00 -8.48
C TYR A 179 -19.45 -1.84 -8.42
N VAL A 180 -19.99 -1.82 -7.21
CA VAL A 180 -21.39 -1.51 -6.93
C VAL A 180 -21.44 -0.40 -5.88
N LYS A 181 -21.97 0.75 -6.30
CA LYS A 181 -22.28 1.85 -5.38
C LYS A 181 -23.52 1.52 -4.58
N HIS A 182 -23.46 1.68 -3.27
CA HIS A 182 -24.65 1.58 -2.40
C HIS A 182 -25.10 2.99 -2.00
N GLU A 183 -26.38 3.30 -2.19
CA GLU A 183 -26.96 4.57 -1.71
C GLU A 183 -26.90 4.61 -0.18
N GLY A 184 -26.35 5.69 0.38
CA GLY A 184 -26.11 5.76 1.83
C GLY A 184 -24.95 4.89 2.33
N ALA A 185 -24.01 4.48 1.45
CA ALA A 185 -22.80 3.75 1.85
C ALA A 185 -21.99 4.44 2.97
N TRP A 186 -22.12 5.77 3.09
CA TRP A 186 -21.47 6.60 4.10
C TRP A 186 -22.35 6.91 5.32
N SER A 187 -23.58 6.40 5.38
CA SER A 187 -24.55 6.72 6.42
C SER A 187 -25.25 5.47 6.90
N ASP A 188 -25.00 5.05 8.15
CA ASP A 188 -25.77 3.96 8.75
C ASP A 188 -27.08 4.48 9.38
N ASN A 189 -28.11 4.72 8.56
CA ASN A 189 -29.44 5.15 9.05
C ASN A 189 -30.16 4.10 9.91
N SER A 190 -29.58 2.90 10.11
CA SER A 190 -30.16 1.83 10.93
C SER A 190 -30.04 2.08 12.45
N LYS A 191 -29.32 3.14 12.88
CA LYS A 191 -29.20 3.54 14.29
C LYS A 191 -29.65 4.97 14.54
N ALA A 192 -30.93 5.26 14.30
CA ALA A 192 -31.58 6.49 14.77
C ALA A 192 -31.56 6.67 16.31
N GLY A 193 -31.04 5.70 17.08
CA GLY A 193 -30.79 5.80 18.53
C GLY A 193 -29.34 6.11 18.93
N ALA A 194 -28.44 6.42 18.00
CA ALA A 194 -27.02 6.70 18.28
C ALA A 194 -26.64 8.19 18.17
N VAL A 195 -27.63 9.10 18.23
CA VAL A 195 -27.44 10.57 18.16
C VAL A 195 -26.53 11.12 19.27
N GLU A 196 -26.16 10.30 20.26
CA GLU A 196 -25.25 10.68 21.35
C GLU A 196 -23.83 10.09 21.24
N ARG A 197 -23.56 9.17 20.29
CA ARG A 197 -22.22 8.56 20.13
C ARG A 197 -21.32 9.43 19.24
N SER A 198 -20.89 10.52 19.87
CA SER A 198 -19.73 11.37 19.61
C SER A 198 -19.54 11.94 18.20
N MET A 199 -19.71 13.26 18.13
CA MET A 199 -19.18 14.17 17.11
C MET A 199 -17.64 14.18 16.97
N ASN A 200 -16.92 13.22 17.56
CA ASN A 200 -15.47 13.14 17.48
C ASN A 200 -15.09 12.03 16.49
N LYS A 201 -14.49 12.42 15.36
CA LYS A 201 -13.86 11.47 14.43
C LYS A 201 -12.86 10.62 15.22
N PRO A 202 -12.96 9.29 15.17
CA PRO A 202 -11.98 8.42 15.82
C PRO A 202 -10.60 8.73 15.22
N ALA A 203 -9.59 8.82 16.09
CA ALA A 203 -8.24 9.00 15.61
C ALA A 203 -7.79 7.77 14.80
N LEU A 204 -6.92 7.95 13.81
CA LEU A 204 -6.46 6.88 12.91
C LEU A 204 -5.80 5.69 13.65
N TRP A 205 -5.34 5.90 14.88
CA TRP A 205 -4.75 4.88 15.74
C TRP A 205 -5.77 4.11 16.60
N HIS A 206 -7.05 4.50 16.61
CA HIS A 206 -8.15 3.78 17.27
C HIS A 206 -8.62 2.57 16.44
N VAL A 207 -7.68 1.78 15.95
CA VAL A 207 -7.96 0.52 15.23
C VAL A 207 -7.51 -0.66 16.10
N LYS A 208 -8.18 -1.80 15.99
CA LYS A 208 -7.73 -3.03 16.64
C LYS A 208 -6.39 -3.47 16.04
N TRP A 209 -5.30 -3.38 16.80
CA TRP A 209 -3.97 -3.77 16.32
C TRP A 209 -3.70 -5.28 16.40
N ILE A 210 -4.21 -5.97 17.42
CA ILE A 210 -4.04 -7.42 17.69
C ILE A 210 -5.39 -8.02 18.07
#